data_AF-A0A2V8KV36-F1
#
_entry.id   AF-A0A2V8KV36-F1
#
_cell.length_a   1.000
_cell.length_b   1.000
_cell.length_c   1.000
_cell.angle_alpha   90.00
_cell.angle_beta   90.00
_cell.angle_gamma   90.00
#
_symmetry.space_group_name_H-M   'P 1'
#
loop_
_entity.id
_entity.type
_entity.pdbx_description
1 polymer ?
#
loop_
_entity_poly.entity_id
_entity_poly.type
_entity_poly.pdbx_seq_one_letter_code
_entity_poly.pdbx_strand_id
1 'polypeptide(L)'
;VVLEIMFRHARILADWFGERLAMHSFRRHASWYTKGFRVSSNIRAALMRVERVCQLEQLFSDVDRSQPFPPSAMRVVRGKATGTQKVSLPAGYLDNIEDDAPLAGSDEDAGDGG
;
A
#
# COMPACT_ATOMS: atom_id res chain seq x y z
N VAL A 1 -11.65 -11.55 9.83
CA VAL A 1 -11.38 -11.24 8.40
C VAL A 1 -10.25 -10.23 8.18
N VAL A 2 -10.39 -8.92 8.45
CA VAL A 2 -9.34 -7.92 8.09
C VAL A 2 -8.00 -8.19 8.78
N LEU A 3 -8.00 -8.45 10.09
CA LEU A 3 -6.77 -8.76 10.84
C LEU A 3 -6.12 -10.07 10.38
N GLU A 4 -6.89 -11.08 10.01
CA GLU A 4 -6.34 -12.35 9.50
C GLU A 4 -5.65 -12.15 8.15
N ILE A 5 -6.24 -11.35 7.26
CA ILE A 5 -5.62 -10.98 5.98
C ILE A 5 -4.32 -10.20 6.24
N MET A 6 -4.33 -9.29 7.21
CA MET A 6 -3.17 -8.51 7.62
C MET A 6 -2.04 -9.41 8.15
N PHE A 7 -2.32 -10.33 9.07
CA PHE A 7 -1.33 -11.27 9.60
C PHE A 7 -0.81 -12.22 8.52
N ARG A 8 -1.69 -12.71 7.64
CA ARG A 8 -1.29 -13.55 6.50
C ARG A 8 -0.33 -12.80 5.57
N HIS A 9 -0.60 -11.53 5.27
CA HIS A 9 0.29 -10.70 4.46
C HIS A 9 1.67 -10.53 5.12
N ALA A 10 1.71 -10.23 6.42
CA ALA A 10 2.95 -10.10 7.16
C ALA A 10 3.77 -11.41 7.17
N ARG A 11 3.13 -12.58 7.31
CA ARG A 11 3.78 -13.89 7.25
C ARG A 11 4.35 -14.20 5.86
N ILE A 12 3.57 -13.99 4.80
CA ILE A 12 4.04 -14.21 3.41
C ILE A 12 5.24 -13.31 3.08
N LEU A 13 5.21 -12.05 3.54
CA LEU A 13 6.36 -11.16 3.37
C LEU A 13 7.59 -11.66 4.14
N ALA A 14 7.39 -12.18 5.37
CA ALA A 14 8.47 -12.72 6.18
C ALA A 14 9.10 -13.96 5.55
N ASP A 15 8.29 -14.83 4.95
CA ASP A 15 8.76 -16.02 4.23
C ASP A 15 9.63 -15.63 3.02
N TRP A 16 9.30 -14.53 2.33
CA TRP A 16 10.05 -14.09 1.14
C TRP A 16 11.30 -13.26 1.49
N PHE A 17 11.16 -12.24 2.33
CA PHE A 17 12.23 -11.26 2.58
C PHE A 17 13.04 -11.51 3.85
N GLY A 18 12.60 -12.43 4.70
CA GLY A 18 13.04 -12.50 6.10
C GLY A 18 12.34 -11.45 6.97
N GLU A 19 12.24 -11.75 8.27
CA GLU A 19 11.29 -11.11 9.18
C GLU A 19 11.46 -9.58 9.30
N ARG A 20 12.70 -9.09 9.48
CA ARG A 20 12.97 -7.66 9.67
C ARG A 20 12.66 -6.82 8.43
N LEU A 21 13.07 -7.29 7.25
CA LEU A 21 12.84 -6.59 5.98
C LEU A 21 11.36 -6.64 5.59
N ALA A 22 10.71 -7.77 5.86
CA ALA A 22 9.28 -7.93 5.69
C ALA A 22 8.48 -6.92 6.51
N MET A 23 8.80 -6.74 7.80
CA MET A 23 8.08 -5.78 8.65
C MET A 23 8.29 -4.34 8.18
N HIS A 24 9.49 -3.98 7.72
CA HIS A 24 9.72 -2.66 7.11
C HIS A 24 8.86 -2.45 5.86
N SER A 25 8.79 -3.44 4.97
CA SER A 25 7.96 -3.37 3.76
C SER A 25 6.46 -3.33 4.08
N PHE A 26 6.04 -4.10 5.09
CA PHE A 26 4.66 -4.17 5.54
C PHE A 26 4.14 -2.83 6.07
N ARG A 27 4.97 -2.00 6.72
CA ARG A 27 4.58 -0.68 7.26
C ARG A 27 3.94 0.24 6.21
N ARG A 28 4.34 0.13 4.94
CA ARG A 28 3.74 0.88 3.81
C ARG A 28 2.25 0.56 3.64
N HIS A 29 1.88 -0.69 3.86
CA HIS A 29 0.51 -1.20 3.68
C HIS A 29 -0.29 -1.22 5.00
N ALA A 30 0.37 -1.16 6.15
CA ALA A 30 -0.23 -1.33 7.47
C ALA A 30 -1.35 -0.32 7.77
N SER A 31 -1.21 0.91 7.26
CA SER A 31 -2.23 1.96 7.41
C SER A 31 -3.54 1.64 6.69
N TRP A 32 -3.52 0.80 5.65
CA TRP A 32 -4.71 0.46 4.87
C TRP A 32 -5.65 -0.49 5.63
N TYR A 33 -5.10 -1.36 6.47
CA TYR A 33 -5.88 -2.31 7.27
C TYR A 33 -6.61 -1.66 8.45
N THR A 34 -6.07 -0.56 8.97
CA THR A 34 -6.61 0.15 10.13
C THR A 34 -7.46 1.36 9.75
N LYS A 35 -7.51 1.73 8.46
CA LYS A 35 -8.22 2.91 7.96
C LYS A 35 -9.73 2.79 8.18
N GLY A 36 -10.31 3.79 8.83
CA GLY A 36 -11.74 3.89 9.11
C GLY A 36 -12.21 3.12 10.34
N PHE A 37 -11.39 2.22 10.91
CA PHE A 37 -11.68 1.54 12.16
C PHE A 37 -11.40 2.47 13.35
N ARG A 38 -12.10 2.22 14.47
CA ARG A 38 -11.85 2.92 15.74
C ARG A 38 -10.63 2.32 16.42
N VAL A 39 -9.46 2.51 15.82
CA VAL A 39 -8.17 2.07 16.35
C VAL A 39 -7.52 3.24 17.08
N SER A 40 -7.06 3.01 18.31
CA SER A 40 -6.38 4.05 19.09
C SER A 40 -5.15 4.58 18.34
N SER A 41 -4.87 5.87 18.48
CA SER A 41 -3.64 6.49 17.95
C SER A 41 -2.39 5.74 18.41
N ASN A 42 -2.43 5.20 19.63
CA ASN A 42 -1.35 4.40 20.22
C ASN A 42 -1.09 3.11 19.45
N ILE A 43 -2.12 2.37 19.03
CA ILE A 43 -1.95 1.16 18.21
C ILE A 43 -1.33 1.52 16.86
N ARG A 44 -1.77 2.62 16.23
CA ARG A 44 -1.17 3.08 14.96
C ARG A 44 0.31 3.46 15.12
N ALA A 45 0.68 4.12 16.22
CA ALA A 45 2.07 4.45 16.51
C ALA A 45 2.91 3.21 16.83
N ALA A 46 2.35 2.22 17.53
CA ALA A 46 3.00 0.95 17.82
C ALA A 46 3.20 0.10 16.55
N LEU A 47 2.22 0.10 15.64
CA LEU A 47 2.27 -0.61 14.37
C LEU A 47 3.47 -0.19 13.50
N MET A 48 3.84 1.09 13.54
CA MET A 48 5.00 1.61 12.81
C MET A 48 6.36 1.21 13.40
N ARG A 49 6.38 0.63 14.62
CA ARG A 49 7.58 0.19 15.33
C ARG A 49 7.76 -1.32 15.37
N VAL A 50 6.81 -2.09 14.84
CA VAL A 50 6.86 -3.56 14.84
C VAL A 50 8.02 -4.07 13.99
N GLU A 51 8.82 -4.99 14.53
CA GLU A 51 9.97 -5.60 13.84
C GLU A 51 9.82 -7.11 13.61
N ARG A 52 8.86 -7.74 14.30
CA ARG A 52 8.58 -9.17 14.19
C ARG A 52 7.10 -9.45 13.96
N VAL A 53 6.79 -10.57 13.29
CA VAL A 53 5.40 -10.97 13.03
C VAL A 53 4.66 -11.25 14.34
N CYS A 54 5.34 -11.86 15.32
CA CYS A 54 4.74 -12.13 16.63
C CYS A 54 4.34 -10.84 17.37
N GLN A 55 5.13 -9.78 17.25
CA GLN A 55 4.81 -8.47 17.84
C GLN A 55 3.59 -7.84 17.15
N LEU A 56 3.42 -8.04 15.83
CA LEU A 56 2.22 -7.61 15.11
C LEU A 56 0.97 -8.31 15.66
N GLU A 57 1.05 -9.62 15.87
CA GLU A 57 -0.08 -10.41 16.38
C GLU A 57 -0.45 -10.02 17.81
N GLN A 58 0.56 -9.80 18.67
CA GLN A 58 0.38 -9.31 20.04
C GLN A 58 -0.24 -7.91 20.07
N LEU A 59 0.16 -7.00 19.17
CA LEU A 59 -0.38 -5.64 19.14
C LEU A 59 -1.91 -5.60 18.94
N PHE A 60 -2.46 -6.60 18.26
CA PHE A 60 -3.89 -6.71 17.98
C PHE A 60 -4.56 -7.85 18.78
N SER A 61 -3.93 -8.39 19.84
CA SER A 61 -4.57 -9.39 20.71
C SER A 61 -5.83 -8.82 21.36
N ASP A 62 -5.72 -7.58 21.85
CA ASP A 62 -6.71 -6.92 22.70
C ASP A 62 -7.72 -6.08 21.90
N VAL A 63 -7.64 -6.12 20.57
CA VAL A 63 -8.55 -5.38 19.69
C VAL A 63 -9.83 -6.19 19.48
N ASP A 64 -10.97 -5.50 19.58
CA ASP A 64 -12.27 -6.08 19.29
C ASP A 64 -12.38 -6.50 17.82
N ARG A 65 -12.44 -7.83 17.62
CA ARG A 65 -12.55 -8.46 16.30
C ARG A 65 -13.98 -8.49 15.76
N SER A 66 -14.97 -8.16 16.59
CA SER A 66 -16.39 -8.19 16.23
C SER A 66 -16.84 -6.90 15.52
N GLN A 67 -15.99 -5.87 15.51
CA GLN A 67 -16.30 -4.60 14.86
C GLN A 67 -16.57 -4.81 13.35
N PRO A 68 -17.76 -4.42 12.85
CA PRO A 68 -18.07 -4.54 11.43
C PRO A 68 -17.20 -3.58 10.61
N PHE A 69 -16.93 -3.94 9.36
CA PHE A 69 -16.19 -3.08 8.44
C PHE A 69 -16.94 -1.74 8.28
N PRO A 70 -16.27 -0.59 8.53
CA PRO A 70 -16.94 0.70 8.54
C PRO A 70 -17.37 1.11 7.12
N PRO A 71 -18.66 1.45 6.88
CA PRO A 71 -19.13 1.87 5.56
C PRO A 71 -18.43 3.13 5.03
N SER A 72 -17.92 3.98 5.92
CA SER A 72 -17.14 5.17 5.58
C SER A 72 -15.80 4.83 4.90
N ALA A 73 -15.22 3.66 5.18
CA ALA A 73 -13.99 3.22 4.53
C ALA A 73 -14.19 2.77 3.07
N MET A 74 -15.41 2.35 2.67
CA MET A 74 -15.72 2.01 1.28
C MET A 74 -15.69 3.22 0.34
N ARG A 75 -16.04 4.41 0.85
CA ARG A 75 -16.20 5.64 0.05
C ARG A 75 -15.03 6.60 0.15
N VAL A 76 -13.89 6.17 0.68
CA VAL A 76 -12.70 7.02 0.68
C VAL A 76 -12.21 7.13 -0.76
N VAL A 77 -12.31 8.32 -1.34
CA VAL A 77 -11.76 8.63 -2.66
C VAL A 77 -10.29 8.21 -2.68
N ARG A 78 -9.98 7.22 -3.51
CA ARG A 78 -8.63 6.73 -3.77
C ARG A 78 -8.11 7.54 -4.96
N GLY A 79 -7.42 8.63 -4.68
CA GLY A 79 -6.83 9.48 -5.69
C GLY A 79 -6.27 10.74 -5.04
N LYS A 80 -5.14 11.24 -5.55
CA LYS A 80 -4.74 12.60 -5.21
C LYS A 80 -5.81 13.52 -5.79
N ALA A 81 -6.29 14.50 -5.03
CA ALA A 81 -7.13 15.58 -5.55
C ALA A 81 -6.31 16.56 -6.41
N THR A 82 -5.37 16.03 -7.20
CA THR A 82 -4.56 16.80 -8.12
C THR A 82 -5.35 16.92 -9.41
N GLY A 83 -5.35 18.13 -10.00
CA GLY A 83 -6.17 18.44 -11.17
C GLY A 83 -5.92 17.50 -12.36
N THR A 84 -6.87 17.50 -13.30
CA THR A 84 -6.79 16.72 -14.54
C THR A 84 -5.46 16.96 -15.25
N GLN A 85 -4.58 15.97 -15.24
CA GLN A 85 -3.36 16.03 -16.04
C GLN A 85 -3.75 15.84 -17.51
N LYS A 86 -3.37 16.79 -18.36
CA LYS A 86 -3.50 16.64 -19.81
C LYS A 86 -2.42 15.67 -20.28
N VAL A 87 -2.81 14.44 -20.58
CA VAL A 87 -1.92 13.44 -21.15
C VAL A 87 -1.89 13.65 -22.67
N SER A 88 -0.70 13.81 -23.24
CA SER A 88 -0.50 13.89 -24.69
C SER A 88 0.47 12.81 -25.14
N LEU A 89 0.20 12.22 -26.31
CA LEU A 89 1.14 11.32 -26.96
C LEU A 89 2.34 12.12 -27.48
N PRO A 90 3.55 11.54 -27.47
CA PRO A 90 4.70 12.12 -28.16
C PRO A 90 4.43 12.32 -29.66
N ALA A 91 5.14 13.27 -30.27
CA ALA A 91 5.04 13.51 -31.71
C ALA A 91 5.45 12.26 -32.50
N GLY A 92 4.69 11.90 -33.54
CA GLY A 92 4.98 10.74 -34.40
C GLY A 92 4.46 9.39 -33.91
N TYR A 93 3.95 9.30 -32.67
CA TYR A 93 3.51 8.03 -32.08
C TYR A 93 2.38 7.34 -32.88
N LEU A 94 1.44 8.12 -33.44
CA LEU A 94 0.33 7.57 -34.23
C LEU A 94 0.70 7.28 -35.69
N ASP A 95 1.85 7.76 -36.15
CA ASP A 95 2.28 7.59 -37.55
C ASP A 95 2.80 6.16 -37.79
N ASN A 96 3.29 5.48 -36.75
CA ASN A 96 3.64 4.07 -36.78
C ASN A 96 3.47 3.42 -35.40
N ILE A 97 2.28 2.85 -35.14
CA ILE A 97 1.92 2.30 -33.83
C ILE A 97 2.67 1.00 -33.48
N GLU A 98 3.20 0.31 -34.50
CA GLU A 98 3.96 -0.93 -34.39
C GLU A 98 5.47 -0.65 -34.33
N ASP A 99 5.87 0.63 -34.30
CA ASP A 99 7.28 1.02 -34.15
C ASP A 99 7.71 0.85 -32.70
N ASP A 100 8.45 -0.22 -32.44
CA ASP A 100 9.03 -0.50 -31.13
C ASP A 100 10.34 0.28 -30.89
N ALA A 101 10.74 1.14 -31.84
CA ALA A 101 11.91 1.99 -31.68
C ALA A 101 11.64 3.06 -30.60
N PRO A 102 12.51 3.18 -29.58
CA PRO A 102 12.35 4.20 -28.56
C PRO A 102 12.46 5.60 -29.18
N LEU A 103 11.51 6.47 -28.82
CA LEU A 103 11.52 7.86 -29.26
C LEU A 103 12.77 8.56 -28.72
N ALA A 104 13.42 9.37 -29.55
CA ALA A 104 14.61 10.13 -29.18
C ALA A 104 14.32 11.05 -27.97
N GLY A 105 14.99 10.82 -26.84
CA GLY A 105 14.79 11.56 -25.59
C GLY A 105 13.91 10.88 -24.54
N SER A 106 13.50 9.63 -24.76
CA SER A 106 12.81 8.80 -23.76
C SER A 106 13.81 8.17 -22.78
N ASP A 107 14.67 8.99 -22.16
CA ASP A 107 15.45 8.51 -21.03
C ASP A 107 14.46 8.19 -19.92
N GLU A 108 14.45 6.93 -19.47
CA GLU A 108 13.55 6.42 -18.45
C GLU A 108 13.64 7.25 -17.17
N ASP A 109 12.70 8.17 -16.98
CA ASP A 109 12.54 8.82 -15.68
C ASP A 109 11.96 7.75 -14.76
N ALA A 110 12.83 7.17 -13.92
CA ALA A 110 12.50 6.21 -12.87
C ALA A 110 11.69 6.90 -11.75
N GLY A 111 10.56 7.49 -12.11
CA GLY A 111 9.59 8.07 -11.21
C GLY A 111 8.77 6.95 -10.57
N ASP A 112 9.25 6.48 -9.42
CA ASP A 112 8.47 5.73 -8.44
C ASP A 112 7.13 6.47 -8.18
N GLY A 113 6.07 5.98 -8.80
CA GLY A 113 4.74 6.57 -8.75
C GLY A 113 4.08 6.35 -7.39
N GLY A 114 4.32 7.28 -6.46
CA GLY A 114 3.61 7.39 -5.18
C GLY A 114 2.23 8.03 -5.27
#